data_AF-A0A235IGK1-F1
#
_entry.id   AF-A0A235IGK1-F1
#
_cell.length_a   1.000
_cell.length_b   1.000
_cell.length_c   1.000
_cell.angle_alpha   90.00
_cell.angle_beta   90.00
_cell.angle_gamma   90.00
#
_symmetry.space_group_name_H-M   'P 1'
#
loop_
_entity.id
_entity.type
_entity.pdbx_description
1 polymer ?
#
loop_
_entity_poly.entity_id
_entity_poly.type
_entity_poly.pdbx_seq_one_letter_code
_entity_poly.pdbx_strand_id
1 'polypeptide(L)'
;MNVDTWKKVVPRSVVMFSYSMIFMLSLISTAGLINTVLPSSVSPQNLGDISIKFQYFSDHKDDYDVIFLGPSTTYQGVVPKVFDATMAANGKTIRSFNFGIMAANVAELDFYLQKILALKPANLKWIFLDCLVDFFMEDAPTAAKNVYWHTPIKTIENFQLISESTSTLKEKISGFYANSVSFLYRWLGIGYFSNFWLQKSEVSEVLPKGISGDKLIQEAGYYAMDWLENSEKWKQIFLSKRLESYQEQLNQSKSGVFVRGKDTYPLNSYAIKIIKNIDSRIDSQNKMEPIFFIPPVLNTDFDNSAITKAYNNGYISNLFAFNRPNTFTTLYEVDRRSDGRHLNHEGAQEFTRIFAAEFSQYLNSSNQSLVSRSQSIKAKFSNQT
;
A
#
# COMPACT_ATOMS: atom_id res chain seq x y z
N MET A 1 16.39 53.31 -10.66
CA MET A 1 15.16 54.07 -10.35
C MET A 1 15.19 54.37 -8.85
N ASN A 2 15.14 55.63 -8.45
CA ASN A 2 15.46 56.06 -7.09
C ASN A 2 14.29 55.74 -6.13
N VAL A 3 14.58 55.13 -4.97
CA VAL A 3 13.58 54.72 -3.95
C VAL A 3 12.76 55.93 -3.47
N ASP A 4 13.35 57.13 -3.53
CA ASP A 4 12.69 58.38 -3.14
C ASP A 4 11.61 58.86 -4.12
N THR A 5 11.69 58.48 -5.41
CA THR A 5 10.64 58.81 -6.39
C THR A 5 9.40 57.93 -6.19
N TRP A 6 9.58 56.68 -5.75
CA TRP A 6 8.49 55.74 -5.47
C TRP A 6 7.65 56.15 -4.25
N LYS A 7 8.30 56.68 -3.21
CA LYS A 7 7.62 57.15 -1.98
C LYS A 7 6.66 58.32 -2.20
N LYS A 8 6.83 59.09 -3.28
CA LYS A 8 5.94 60.23 -3.62
C LYS A 8 4.71 59.83 -4.46
N VAL A 9 4.73 58.65 -5.09
CA VAL A 9 3.71 58.25 -6.09
C VAL A 9 2.83 57.11 -5.59
N VAL A 10 3.36 56.21 -4.75
CA VAL A 10 2.63 55.03 -4.28
C VAL A 10 2.08 55.28 -2.87
N PRO A 11 0.76 55.12 -2.61
CA PRO A 11 0.19 55.28 -1.29
C PRO A 11 0.84 54.35 -0.26
N ARG A 12 1.08 54.86 0.96
CA ARG A 12 1.70 54.09 2.06
C ARG A 12 0.99 52.77 2.34
N SER A 13 -0.34 52.72 2.20
CA SER A 13 -1.14 51.50 2.34
C SER A 13 -0.75 50.42 1.34
N VAL A 14 -0.48 50.77 0.08
CA VAL A 14 -0.05 49.83 -0.97
C VAL A 14 1.33 49.27 -0.63
N VAL A 15 2.26 50.12 -0.20
CA VAL A 15 3.60 49.69 0.24
C VAL A 15 3.52 48.73 1.43
N MET A 16 2.71 49.05 2.45
CA MET A 16 2.49 48.19 3.61
C MET A 16 1.85 46.86 3.20
N PHE A 17 0.86 46.87 2.32
CA PHE A 17 0.24 45.66 1.79
C PHE A 17 1.26 44.76 1.06
N SER A 18 2.11 45.34 0.22
CA SER A 18 3.18 44.61 -0.45
C SER A 18 4.17 43.97 0.53
N TYR A 19 4.60 44.70 1.57
CA TYR A 19 5.47 44.12 2.60
C TYR A 19 4.79 42.99 3.38
N SER A 20 3.51 43.14 3.72
CA SER A 20 2.74 42.07 4.36
C SER A 20 2.64 40.83 3.47
N MET A 21 2.42 40.99 2.17
CA MET A 21 2.42 39.87 1.23
C MET A 21 3.78 39.18 1.13
N ILE A 22 4.87 39.96 1.02
CA ILE A 22 6.24 39.40 0.99
C ILE A 22 6.54 38.65 2.29
N PHE A 23 6.19 39.22 3.44
CA PHE A 23 6.37 38.58 4.74
C PHE A 23 5.60 37.27 4.83
N MET A 24 4.31 37.26 4.46
CA MET A 24 3.48 36.06 4.47
C MET A 24 4.03 34.98 3.53
N LEU A 25 4.42 35.33 2.31
CA LEU A 25 5.02 34.39 1.36
C LEU A 25 6.35 33.83 1.86
N SER A 26 7.18 34.66 2.50
CA SER A 26 8.46 34.25 3.08
C SER A 26 8.25 33.29 4.25
N LEU A 27 7.28 33.58 5.12
CA LEU A 27 6.93 32.71 6.25
C LEU A 27 6.42 31.34 5.76
N ILE A 28 5.48 31.34 4.82
CA ILE A 28 4.92 30.12 4.20
C ILE A 28 6.03 29.29 3.52
N SER A 29 6.88 29.94 2.72
CA SER A 29 7.98 29.28 2.01
C SER A 29 9.02 28.72 2.97
N THR A 30 9.36 29.45 4.04
CA THR A 30 10.31 29.00 5.06
C THR A 30 9.77 27.78 5.80
N ALA A 31 8.51 27.81 6.24
CA ALA A 31 7.85 26.66 6.85
C ALA A 31 7.85 25.45 5.89
N GLY A 32 7.49 25.69 4.63
CA GLY A 32 7.53 24.70 3.56
C GLY A 32 8.90 24.04 3.38
N LEU A 33 9.95 24.85 3.31
CA LEU A 33 11.33 24.39 3.14
C LEU A 33 11.81 23.59 4.34
N ILE A 34 11.55 24.05 5.56
CA ILE A 34 11.91 23.33 6.79
C ILE A 34 11.29 21.93 6.79
N ASN A 35 9.99 21.80 6.52
CA ASN A 35 9.32 20.49 6.55
C ASN A 35 9.69 19.58 5.37
N THR A 36 10.23 20.13 4.29
CA THR A 36 10.69 19.35 3.12
C THR A 36 12.11 18.84 3.31
N VAL A 37 13.02 19.69 3.82
CA VAL A 37 14.45 19.39 3.96
C VAL A 37 14.76 18.70 5.28
N LEU A 38 14.04 19.07 6.34
CA LEU A 38 14.16 18.51 7.69
C LEU A 38 12.83 17.86 8.12
N PRO A 39 12.32 16.86 7.37
CA PRO A 39 11.15 16.13 7.83
C PRO A 39 11.49 15.48 9.17
N SER A 40 10.57 15.53 10.13
CA SER A 40 10.72 14.78 11.40
C SER A 40 11.17 13.36 11.10
N SER A 41 12.34 12.98 11.61
CA SER A 41 12.92 11.65 11.40
C SER A 41 12.13 10.57 12.12
N VAL A 42 11.42 10.94 13.18
CA VAL A 42 10.53 10.06 13.94
C VAL A 42 9.19 9.98 13.22
N SER A 43 8.78 8.75 12.89
CA SER A 43 7.42 8.50 12.41
C SER A 43 6.44 9.02 13.47
N PRO A 44 5.49 9.89 13.12
CA PRO A 44 4.55 10.43 14.11
C PRO A 44 3.90 9.27 14.88
N GLN A 45 3.93 9.28 16.21
CA GLN A 45 3.34 8.18 17.01
C GLN A 45 1.81 8.07 16.84
N ASN A 46 1.19 9.05 16.18
CA ASN A 46 -0.25 9.16 15.98
C ASN A 46 -0.76 8.64 14.62
N LEU A 47 0.02 7.83 13.88
CA LEU A 47 -0.49 7.18 12.65
C LEU A 47 -1.26 5.88 12.93
N GLY A 48 -1.63 5.63 14.19
CA GLY A 48 -2.35 4.43 14.60
C GLY A 48 -1.52 3.16 14.45
N ASP A 49 -2.15 2.12 13.91
CA ASP A 49 -1.57 0.79 13.71
C ASP A 49 -0.29 0.81 12.87
N ILE A 50 -0.19 1.72 11.89
CA ILE A 50 1.00 1.88 11.06
C ILE A 50 2.23 2.23 11.91
N SER A 51 2.08 3.09 12.92
CA SER A 51 3.20 3.47 13.79
C SER A 51 3.67 2.30 14.64
N ILE A 52 2.71 1.53 15.16
CA ILE A 52 2.98 0.33 15.98
C ILE A 52 3.69 -0.72 15.13
N LYS A 53 3.17 -1.02 13.93
CA LYS A 53 3.81 -1.97 12.99
C LYS A 53 5.19 -1.49 12.58
N PHE A 54 5.34 -0.22 12.22
CA PHE A 54 6.63 0.32 11.77
C PHE A 54 7.68 0.30 12.88
N GLN A 55 7.32 0.71 14.09
CA GLN A 55 8.22 0.69 15.23
C GLN A 55 8.65 -0.74 15.56
N TYR A 56 7.69 -1.65 15.72
CA TYR A 56 7.99 -3.05 16.01
C TYR A 56 8.82 -3.70 14.91
N PHE A 57 8.46 -3.50 13.64
CA PHE A 57 9.23 -4.01 12.53
C PHE A 57 10.63 -3.41 12.49
N SER A 58 10.80 -2.11 12.76
CA SER A 58 12.13 -1.48 12.84
C SER A 58 13.02 -2.16 13.89
N ASP A 59 12.46 -2.47 15.06
CA ASP A 59 13.17 -3.10 16.17
C ASP A 59 13.49 -4.59 15.88
N HIS A 60 12.70 -5.25 15.03
CA HIS A 60 12.80 -6.67 14.69
C HIS A 60 13.06 -6.91 13.20
N LYS A 61 13.62 -5.93 12.50
CA LYS A 61 13.70 -5.93 11.02
C LYS A 61 14.49 -7.12 10.47
N ASP A 62 15.40 -7.65 11.27
CA ASP A 62 16.27 -8.76 10.93
C ASP A 62 15.67 -10.13 11.29
N ASP A 63 14.50 -10.18 11.94
CA ASP A 63 13.82 -11.43 12.32
C ASP A 63 13.00 -12.05 11.19
N TYR A 64 12.72 -11.28 10.13
CA TYR A 64 11.74 -11.63 9.10
C TYR A 64 12.39 -11.89 7.74
N ASP A 65 12.00 -12.99 7.11
CA ASP A 65 12.37 -13.33 5.73
C ASP A 65 11.38 -12.74 4.72
N VAL A 66 10.13 -12.50 5.15
CA VAL A 66 9.00 -12.13 4.30
C VAL A 66 8.22 -10.96 4.89
N ILE A 67 7.83 -10.01 4.04
CA ILE A 67 6.84 -8.98 4.37
C ILE A 67 5.70 -9.02 3.36
N PHE A 68 4.47 -8.91 3.85
CA PHE A 68 3.29 -8.63 3.04
C PHE A 68 2.96 -7.13 3.13
N LEU A 69 2.91 -6.45 1.99
CA LEU A 69 2.60 -5.03 1.88
C LEU A 69 1.45 -4.82 0.90
N GLY A 70 0.42 -4.11 1.33
CA GLY A 70 -0.78 -3.92 0.54
C GLY A 70 -1.89 -3.17 1.28
N PRO A 71 -3.02 -2.90 0.61
CA PRO A 71 -4.18 -2.22 1.19
C PRO A 71 -4.95 -3.12 2.17
N SER A 72 -6.21 -2.78 2.45
CA SER A 72 -7.09 -3.50 3.38
C SER A 72 -7.20 -5.01 3.09
N THR A 73 -7.16 -5.41 1.82
CA THR A 73 -7.18 -6.82 1.40
C THR A 73 -5.97 -7.61 1.85
N THR A 74 -4.79 -6.99 1.92
CA THR A 74 -3.60 -7.60 2.52
C THR A 74 -3.62 -7.50 4.04
N TYR A 75 -3.96 -6.30 4.56
CA TYR A 75 -4.06 -6.00 5.99
C TYR A 75 -4.92 -7.03 6.75
N GLN A 76 -6.05 -7.45 6.16
CA GLN A 76 -6.99 -8.40 6.74
C GLN A 76 -7.02 -9.79 6.09
N GLY A 77 -6.32 -9.98 4.97
CA GLY A 77 -6.39 -11.22 4.20
C GLY A 77 -5.24 -12.18 4.47
N VAL A 78 -4.05 -11.68 4.81
CA VAL A 78 -2.86 -12.54 4.95
C VAL A 78 -2.51 -12.76 6.41
N VAL A 79 -2.44 -14.01 6.85
CA VAL A 79 -2.22 -14.41 8.24
C VAL A 79 -0.80 -14.98 8.43
N PRO A 80 0.21 -14.20 8.88
CA PRO A 80 1.61 -14.63 8.91
C PRO A 80 1.86 -15.96 9.62
N LYS A 81 1.22 -16.19 10.78
CA LYS A 81 1.35 -17.47 11.51
C LYS A 81 0.90 -18.67 10.68
N VAL A 82 -0.17 -18.52 9.89
CA VAL A 82 -0.67 -19.59 9.01
C VAL A 82 0.27 -19.77 7.82
N PHE A 83 0.80 -18.67 7.26
CA PHE A 83 1.80 -18.72 6.20
C PHE A 83 3.04 -19.47 6.65
N ASP A 84 3.63 -19.06 7.77
CA ASP A 84 4.86 -19.63 8.34
C ASP A 84 4.66 -21.11 8.70
N ALA A 85 3.54 -21.47 9.33
CA ALA A 85 3.21 -22.86 9.64
C ALA A 85 3.05 -23.72 8.37
N THR A 86 2.43 -23.17 7.32
CA THR A 86 2.27 -23.88 6.04
C THR A 86 3.61 -24.04 5.33
N MET A 87 4.47 -23.01 5.34
CA MET A 87 5.83 -23.09 4.81
C MET A 87 6.69 -24.12 5.58
N ALA A 88 6.58 -24.14 6.90
CA ALA A 88 7.27 -25.11 7.76
C ALA A 88 6.82 -26.54 7.47
N ALA A 89 5.52 -26.78 7.27
CA ALA A 89 4.99 -28.07 6.84
C ALA A 89 5.54 -28.51 5.47
N ASN A 90 5.99 -27.57 4.64
CA ASN A 90 6.66 -27.82 3.36
C ASN A 90 8.21 -27.80 3.47
N GLY A 91 8.76 -27.90 4.69
CA GLY A 91 10.20 -27.98 4.92
C GLY A 91 10.94 -26.66 4.72
N LYS A 92 10.25 -25.51 4.77
CA LYS A 92 10.85 -24.17 4.68
C LYS A 92 10.67 -23.45 6.00
N THR A 93 11.78 -23.07 6.64
CA THR A 93 11.73 -22.17 7.80
C THR A 93 11.69 -20.73 7.31
N ILE A 94 10.55 -20.07 7.51
CA ILE A 94 10.30 -18.68 7.13
C ILE A 94 9.64 -17.99 8.31
N ARG A 95 10.01 -16.73 8.55
CA ARG A 95 9.25 -15.81 9.40
C ARG A 95 8.66 -14.70 8.55
N SER A 96 7.36 -14.50 8.65
CA SER A 96 6.65 -13.46 7.89
C SER A 96 6.00 -12.39 8.78
N PHE A 97 5.82 -11.19 8.22
CA PHE A 97 5.15 -10.07 8.88
C PHE A 97 4.13 -9.43 7.94
N ASN A 98 2.94 -9.11 8.46
CA ASN A 98 1.91 -8.40 7.71
C ASN A 98 2.03 -6.88 7.94
N PHE A 99 2.68 -6.21 7.00
CA PHE A 99 2.77 -4.74 6.91
C PHE A 99 1.65 -4.15 6.04
N GLY A 100 0.50 -4.81 5.91
CA GLY A 100 -0.67 -4.23 5.25
C GLY A 100 -1.09 -2.93 5.93
N ILE A 101 -1.68 -2.03 5.15
CA ILE A 101 -2.13 -0.71 5.58
C ILE A 101 -3.58 -0.52 5.14
N MET A 102 -4.46 -0.23 6.09
CA MET A 102 -5.88 -0.03 5.81
C MET A 102 -6.09 1.06 4.74
N ALA A 103 -6.81 0.73 3.67
CA ALA A 103 -7.17 1.64 2.58
C ALA A 103 -5.99 2.41 1.94
N ALA A 104 -4.78 1.83 1.96
CA ALA A 104 -3.63 2.46 1.31
C ALA A 104 -3.78 2.44 -0.22
N ASN A 105 -3.37 3.53 -0.86
CA ASN A 105 -3.17 3.58 -2.30
C ASN A 105 -1.73 3.18 -2.69
N VAL A 106 -1.47 2.99 -3.98
CA VAL A 106 -0.13 2.55 -4.44
C VAL A 106 0.99 3.54 -4.10
N ALA A 107 0.72 4.85 -4.08
CA ALA A 107 1.72 5.87 -3.74
C ALA A 107 2.06 5.86 -2.25
N GLU A 108 1.06 5.63 -1.39
CA GLU A 108 1.24 5.39 0.05
C GLU A 108 2.03 4.09 0.28
N LEU A 109 1.71 3.01 -0.43
CA LEU A 109 2.46 1.75 -0.32
C LEU A 109 3.93 1.92 -0.73
N ASP A 110 4.23 2.60 -1.85
CA ASP A 110 5.64 2.86 -2.24
C ASP A 110 6.35 3.77 -1.23
N PHE A 111 5.64 4.71 -0.59
CA PHE A 111 6.21 5.51 0.50
C PHE A 111 6.67 4.64 1.68
N TYR A 112 5.82 3.72 2.15
CA TYR A 112 6.19 2.83 3.26
C TYR A 112 7.20 1.75 2.83
N LEU A 113 7.15 1.28 1.59
CA LEU A 113 8.18 0.40 1.04
C LEU A 113 9.55 1.06 1.13
N GLN A 114 9.68 2.31 0.67
CA GLN A 114 10.94 3.05 0.75
C GLN A 114 11.45 3.18 2.20
N LYS A 115 10.54 3.38 3.15
CA LYS A 115 10.88 3.40 4.58
C LYS A 115 11.38 2.03 5.07
N ILE A 116 10.71 0.94 4.70
CA ILE A 116 11.13 -0.44 5.04
C ILE A 116 12.51 -0.74 4.45
N LEU A 117 12.73 -0.45 3.17
CA LEU A 117 14.02 -0.68 2.51
C LEU A 117 15.15 0.15 3.14
N ALA A 118 14.86 1.39 3.57
CA ALA A 118 15.84 2.25 4.23
C ALA A 118 16.33 1.69 5.58
N LEU A 119 15.56 0.82 6.24
CA LEU A 119 15.97 0.12 7.46
C LEU A 119 17.07 -0.93 7.21
N LYS A 120 17.27 -1.34 5.96
CA LYS A 120 18.22 -2.39 5.56
C LYS A 120 18.07 -3.66 6.41
N PRO A 121 16.90 -4.33 6.34
CA PRO A 121 16.73 -5.63 7.01
C PRO A 121 17.69 -6.66 6.41
N ALA A 122 18.45 -7.33 7.26
CA ALA A 122 19.55 -8.20 6.88
C ALA A 122 19.08 -9.54 6.30
N ASN A 123 17.93 -10.03 6.77
CA ASN A 123 17.39 -11.36 6.46
C ASN A 123 16.16 -11.33 5.54
N LEU A 124 15.59 -10.16 5.27
CA LEU A 124 14.45 -10.02 4.38
C LEU A 124 14.84 -10.44 2.96
N LYS A 125 14.09 -11.39 2.40
CA LYS A 125 14.33 -12.00 1.09
C LYS A 125 13.18 -11.77 0.12
N TRP A 126 11.94 -11.70 0.61
CA TRP A 126 10.77 -11.55 -0.25
C TRP A 126 9.84 -10.46 0.26
N ILE A 127 9.34 -9.64 -0.66
CA ILE A 127 8.31 -8.64 -0.39
C ILE A 127 7.12 -8.95 -1.29
N PHE A 128 6.02 -9.38 -0.67
CA PHE A 128 4.76 -9.60 -1.35
C PHE A 128 3.97 -8.31 -1.46
N LEU A 129 3.54 -7.99 -2.68
CA LEU A 129 2.95 -6.70 -3.02
C LEU A 129 1.55 -6.86 -3.63
N ASP A 130 0.55 -6.40 -2.88
CA ASP A 130 -0.82 -6.15 -3.37
C ASP A 130 -0.90 -4.68 -3.80
N CYS A 131 -0.56 -4.42 -5.07
CA CYS A 131 -0.51 -3.08 -5.65
C CYS A 131 -1.72 -2.80 -6.54
N LEU A 132 -2.93 -3.02 -6.05
CA LEU A 132 -4.13 -2.54 -6.73
C LEU A 132 -4.12 -1.00 -6.78
N VAL A 133 -4.13 -0.42 -7.99
CA VAL A 133 -3.95 1.02 -8.23
C VAL A 133 -5.29 1.77 -8.30
N ASP A 134 -6.39 1.12 -7.93
CA ASP A 134 -7.74 1.59 -8.24
C ASP A 134 -8.29 2.57 -7.19
N PHE A 135 -7.48 2.90 -6.18
CA PHE A 135 -7.87 3.76 -5.07
C PHE A 135 -6.89 4.94 -5.00
N PHE A 136 -7.35 6.16 -5.27
CA PHE A 136 -6.55 7.41 -5.17
C PHE A 136 -7.32 8.55 -4.49
N MET A 137 -8.52 8.24 -3.98
CA MET A 137 -9.40 9.17 -3.29
C MET A 137 -9.11 9.13 -1.79
N GLU A 138 -8.95 10.32 -1.21
CA GLU A 138 -8.74 10.48 0.23
C GLU A 138 -10.00 11.03 0.89
N ASP A 139 -10.69 10.18 1.66
CA ASP A 139 -11.93 10.57 2.35
C ASP A 139 -11.65 11.47 3.57
N ALA A 140 -10.45 11.39 4.15
CA ALA A 140 -10.04 12.15 5.33
C ALA A 140 -8.69 12.86 5.09
N PRO A 141 -8.64 13.93 4.27
CA PRO A 141 -7.39 14.56 3.83
C PRO A 141 -6.61 15.27 4.95
N THR A 142 -7.20 15.45 6.13
CA THR A 142 -6.53 16.03 7.31
C THR A 142 -6.13 14.98 8.35
N ALA A 143 -6.45 13.70 8.13
CA ALA A 143 -6.05 12.63 9.03
C ALA A 143 -4.52 12.49 9.04
N ALA A 144 -3.92 12.21 10.21
CA ALA A 144 -2.47 12.15 10.38
C ALA A 144 -1.79 11.18 9.41
N LYS A 145 -2.37 9.98 9.23
CA LYS A 145 -1.96 8.98 8.23
C LYS A 145 -1.84 9.61 6.83
N ASN A 146 -2.91 10.25 6.39
CA ASN A 146 -3.00 10.80 5.04
C ASN A 146 -2.04 11.97 4.85
N VAL A 147 -1.97 12.89 5.81
CA VAL A 147 -0.98 13.99 5.78
C VAL A 147 0.46 13.45 5.74
N TYR A 148 0.77 12.37 6.45
CA TYR A 148 2.14 11.93 6.62
C TYR A 148 2.82 11.42 5.34
N TRP A 149 2.14 10.66 4.47
CA TRP A 149 2.82 10.12 3.29
C TRP A 149 2.87 11.11 2.10
N HIS A 150 2.13 12.23 2.16
CA HIS A 150 2.04 13.26 1.10
C HIS A 150 3.28 14.16 0.96
N THR A 151 4.46 13.56 0.72
CA THR A 151 5.65 14.32 0.29
C THR A 151 5.45 14.93 -1.10
N PRO A 152 6.22 15.95 -1.51
CA PRO A 152 6.07 16.55 -2.84
C PRO A 152 6.07 15.51 -3.98
N ILE A 153 6.99 14.55 -3.94
CA ILE A 153 7.10 13.50 -4.95
C ILE A 153 5.87 12.60 -4.93
N LYS A 154 5.41 12.15 -3.75
CA LYS A 154 4.23 11.27 -3.62
C LYS A 154 2.92 11.95 -3.99
N THR A 155 2.79 13.25 -3.71
CA THR A 155 1.63 14.03 -4.13
C THR A 155 1.61 14.19 -5.66
N ILE A 156 2.75 14.47 -6.29
CA ILE A 156 2.84 14.54 -7.76
C ILE A 156 2.51 13.19 -8.40
N GLU A 157 3.03 12.10 -7.85
CA GLU A 157 2.69 10.74 -8.29
C GLU A 157 1.18 10.50 -8.25
N ASN A 158 0.52 10.84 -7.14
CA ASN A 158 -0.92 10.61 -7.01
C ASN A 158 -1.74 11.54 -7.92
N PHE A 159 -1.30 12.78 -8.14
CA PHE A 159 -1.89 13.68 -9.14
C PHE A 159 -1.83 13.11 -10.56
N GLN A 160 -0.73 12.45 -10.93
CA GLN A 160 -0.61 11.79 -12.22
C GLN A 160 -1.58 10.60 -12.34
N LEU A 161 -1.71 9.79 -11.28
CA LEU A 161 -2.72 8.72 -11.22
C LEU A 161 -4.14 9.25 -11.37
N ILE A 162 -4.50 10.33 -10.66
CA ILE A 162 -5.83 10.97 -10.76
C ILE A 162 -6.07 11.53 -12.17
N SER A 163 -5.06 12.16 -12.77
CA SER A 163 -5.17 12.73 -14.11
C SER A 163 -5.46 11.65 -15.15
N GLU A 164 -4.76 10.52 -15.06
CA GLU A 164 -4.86 9.41 -16.02
C GLU A 164 -5.98 8.42 -15.71
N SER A 165 -6.60 8.51 -14.54
CA SER A 165 -7.75 7.67 -14.21
C SER A 165 -8.92 7.96 -15.13
N THR A 166 -9.82 7.00 -15.20
CA THR A 166 -11.08 6.99 -15.95
C THR A 166 -12.24 7.56 -15.15
N SER A 167 -11.97 8.03 -13.93
CA SER A 167 -12.96 8.69 -13.09
C SER A 167 -13.55 9.93 -13.77
N THR A 168 -14.76 10.28 -13.32
CA THR A 168 -15.45 11.48 -13.77
C THR A 168 -14.66 12.74 -13.41
N LEU A 169 -14.89 13.85 -14.12
CA LEU A 169 -14.24 15.11 -13.82
C LEU A 169 -14.49 15.56 -12.37
N LYS A 170 -15.70 15.34 -11.84
CA LYS A 170 -16.04 15.65 -10.44
C LYS A 170 -15.17 14.87 -9.47
N GLU A 171 -15.01 13.57 -9.72
CA GLU A 171 -14.13 12.71 -8.93
C GLU A 171 -12.68 13.18 -9.02
N LYS A 172 -12.17 13.49 -10.22
CA LYS A 172 -10.80 14.00 -10.37
C LYS A 172 -10.57 15.30 -9.59
N ILE A 173 -11.49 16.26 -9.67
CA ILE A 173 -11.41 17.51 -8.90
C ILE A 173 -11.39 17.21 -7.39
N SER A 174 -12.26 16.30 -6.92
CA SER A 174 -12.27 15.87 -5.52
C SER A 174 -10.95 15.23 -5.10
N GLY A 175 -10.40 14.36 -5.93
CA GLY A 175 -9.11 13.71 -5.72
C GLY A 175 -7.97 14.73 -5.64
N PHE A 176 -7.87 15.65 -6.60
CA PHE A 176 -6.88 16.72 -6.59
C PHE A 176 -7.00 17.60 -5.34
N TYR A 177 -8.22 17.99 -4.97
CA TYR A 177 -8.47 18.79 -3.78
C TYR A 177 -8.02 18.08 -2.50
N ALA A 178 -8.48 16.84 -2.28
CA ALA A 178 -8.17 16.09 -1.07
C ALA A 178 -6.66 15.85 -0.91
N ASN A 179 -5.97 15.49 -2.00
CA ASN A 179 -4.52 15.31 -2.01
C ASN A 179 -3.76 16.63 -1.83
N SER A 180 -4.28 17.74 -2.37
CA SER A 180 -3.71 19.08 -2.15
C SER A 180 -3.81 19.50 -0.69
N VAL A 181 -4.95 19.25 -0.04
CA VAL A 181 -5.13 19.53 1.39
C VAL A 181 -4.12 18.74 2.21
N SER A 182 -4.00 17.43 2.00
CA SER A 182 -3.04 16.58 2.71
C SER A 182 -1.60 17.06 2.53
N PHE A 183 -1.22 17.41 1.29
CA PHE A 183 0.09 17.97 0.95
C PHE A 183 0.35 19.29 1.65
N LEU A 184 -0.59 20.25 1.60
CA LEU A 184 -0.42 21.55 2.24
C LEU A 184 -0.29 21.43 3.77
N TYR A 185 -1.06 20.54 4.39
CA TYR A 185 -0.93 20.26 5.82
C TYR A 185 0.46 19.74 6.17
N ARG A 186 0.99 18.82 5.36
CA ARG A 186 2.34 18.27 5.56
C ARG A 186 3.41 19.34 5.32
N TRP A 187 3.33 20.02 4.19
CA TRP A 187 4.33 20.99 3.74
C TRP A 187 4.43 22.17 4.70
N LEU A 188 3.30 22.69 5.17
CA LEU A 188 3.27 23.80 6.12
C LEU A 188 3.43 23.37 7.58
N GLY A 189 3.47 22.06 7.86
CA GLY A 189 3.59 21.53 9.22
C GLY A 189 2.36 21.84 10.09
N ILE A 190 1.18 21.96 9.48
CA ILE A 190 -0.06 22.28 10.20
C ILE A 190 -0.37 21.14 11.16
N GLY A 191 -0.53 21.48 12.44
CA GLY A 191 -0.82 20.53 13.51
C GLY A 191 0.41 19.82 14.12
N TYR A 192 1.62 20.01 13.59
CA TYR A 192 2.81 19.38 14.19
C TYR A 192 3.08 19.89 15.61
N PHE A 193 2.94 21.20 15.83
CA PHE A 193 3.17 21.78 17.16
C PHE A 193 2.10 21.36 18.18
N SER A 194 0.81 21.33 17.80
CA SER A 194 -0.25 20.83 18.68
C SER A 194 -0.05 19.35 19.00
N ASN A 195 0.37 18.56 18.01
CA ASN A 195 0.64 17.14 18.18
C ASN A 195 1.87 16.88 19.06
N PHE A 196 2.90 17.73 19.02
CA PHE A 196 4.07 17.60 19.90
C PHE A 196 3.69 17.69 21.38
N TRP A 197 2.79 18.61 21.74
CA TRP A 197 2.31 18.74 23.12
C TRP A 197 1.34 17.62 23.50
N LEU A 198 0.46 17.21 22.58
CA LEU A 198 -0.47 16.08 22.80
C LEU A 198 0.26 14.74 22.92
N GLN A 199 1.33 14.50 22.14
CA GLN A 199 2.15 13.29 22.19
C GLN A 199 2.81 13.07 23.55
N LYS A 200 3.16 14.15 24.27
CA LYS A 200 3.68 14.04 25.64
C LYS A 200 2.62 13.70 26.68
N SER A 201 1.35 13.95 26.38
CA SER A 201 0.27 13.84 27.36
C SER A 201 -0.54 12.56 27.24
N GLU A 202 -0.70 11.98 26.05
CA GLU A 202 -1.43 10.73 25.86
C GLU A 202 -0.84 9.92 24.70
N VAL A 203 -0.26 8.75 25.02
CA VAL A 203 -0.12 7.63 24.07
C VAL A 203 -1.51 7.01 23.91
N SER A 204 -2.45 7.78 23.40
CA SER A 204 -3.75 7.24 23.02
C SER A 204 -3.53 6.49 21.72
N GLU A 205 -3.48 5.15 21.80
CA GLU A 205 -3.47 4.27 20.64
C GLU A 205 -4.66 4.67 19.74
N VAL A 206 -4.39 5.38 18.63
CA VAL A 206 -5.39 5.65 17.59
C VAL A 206 -5.57 4.39 16.76
N LEU A 207 -5.94 3.30 17.43
CA LEU A 207 -6.28 2.04 16.84
C LEU A 207 -7.78 2.00 16.54
N PRO A 208 -8.21 1.31 15.48
CA PRO A 208 -9.62 0.99 15.31
C PRO A 208 -10.16 0.31 16.57
N LYS A 209 -11.38 0.65 16.99
CA LYS A 209 -11.99 0.07 18.19
C LYS A 209 -12.04 -1.47 18.08
N GLY A 210 -11.52 -2.13 19.11
CA GLY A 210 -11.35 -3.58 19.17
C GLY A 210 -9.92 -4.06 18.93
N ILE A 211 -9.04 -3.24 18.35
CA ILE A 211 -7.61 -3.57 18.16
C ILE A 211 -6.81 -3.04 19.35
N SER A 212 -5.96 -3.88 19.95
CA SER A 212 -4.88 -3.44 20.83
C SER A 212 -3.52 -3.60 20.13
N GLY A 213 -2.57 -2.73 20.45
CA GLY A 213 -1.21 -2.80 19.89
C GLY A 213 -0.56 -4.15 20.18
N ASP A 214 -0.69 -4.63 21.42
CA ASP A 214 -0.16 -5.94 21.84
C ASP A 214 -0.69 -7.09 20.99
N LYS A 215 -2.01 -7.13 20.72
CA LYS A 215 -2.61 -8.18 19.90
C LYS A 215 -2.11 -8.10 18.46
N LEU A 216 -2.00 -6.89 17.90
CA LEU A 216 -1.48 -6.67 16.56
C LEU A 216 -0.05 -7.23 16.42
N ILE A 217 0.79 -7.01 17.42
CA ILE A 217 2.16 -7.53 17.45
C ILE A 217 2.20 -9.05 17.65
N GLN A 218 1.38 -9.57 18.57
CA GLN A 218 1.26 -11.01 18.80
C GLN A 218 0.81 -11.76 17.54
N GLU A 219 0.02 -11.13 16.67
CA GLU A 219 -0.41 -11.66 15.38
C GLU A 219 0.50 -11.28 14.21
N ALA A 220 1.72 -10.82 14.48
CA ALA A 220 2.72 -10.43 13.47
C ALA A 220 2.18 -9.42 12.44
N GLY A 221 1.43 -8.42 12.93
CA GLY A 221 0.83 -7.37 12.13
C GLY A 221 -0.52 -7.72 11.49
N TYR A 222 -1.01 -8.96 11.66
CA TYR A 222 -2.34 -9.34 11.16
C TYR A 222 -3.46 -8.91 12.11
N TYR A 223 -4.58 -8.51 11.51
CA TYR A 223 -5.82 -8.31 12.25
C TYR A 223 -7.02 -8.74 11.40
N ALA A 224 -7.92 -9.54 11.98
CA ALA A 224 -9.09 -10.01 11.27
C ALA A 224 -10.20 -8.94 11.21
N MET A 225 -10.89 -8.86 10.07
CA MET A 225 -12.00 -7.92 9.87
C MET A 225 -13.16 -8.18 10.84
N ASP A 226 -13.40 -9.45 11.17
CA ASP A 226 -14.47 -9.87 12.08
C ASP A 226 -14.18 -9.60 13.56
N TRP A 227 -12.95 -9.26 13.93
CA TRP A 227 -12.59 -8.84 15.29
C TRP A 227 -12.87 -7.36 15.57
N LEU A 228 -13.32 -6.59 14.58
CA LEU A 228 -13.66 -5.17 14.76
C LEU A 228 -15.03 -5.03 15.41
N GLU A 229 -15.21 -4.02 16.27
CA GLU A 229 -16.45 -3.81 17.03
C GLU A 229 -17.71 -3.74 16.12
N ASN A 230 -17.56 -3.20 14.91
CA ASN A 230 -18.65 -3.03 13.95
C ASN A 230 -18.76 -4.16 12.91
N SER A 231 -18.00 -5.25 13.06
CA SER A 231 -17.92 -6.30 12.04
C SER A 231 -19.26 -6.95 11.74
N GLU A 232 -20.04 -7.27 12.78
CA GLU A 232 -21.37 -7.88 12.62
C GLU A 232 -22.31 -6.95 11.87
N LYS A 233 -22.28 -5.64 12.17
CA LYS A 233 -23.07 -4.65 11.44
C LYS A 233 -22.70 -4.60 9.96
N TRP A 234 -21.42 -4.67 9.62
CA TRP A 234 -20.97 -4.70 8.23
C TRP A 234 -21.39 -5.99 7.52
N LYS A 235 -21.31 -7.13 8.20
CA LYS A 235 -21.81 -8.41 7.68
C LYS A 235 -23.31 -8.36 7.40
N GLN A 236 -24.10 -7.80 8.32
CA GLN A 236 -25.53 -7.62 8.11
C GLN A 236 -25.83 -6.68 6.93
N ILE A 237 -25.08 -5.59 6.76
CA ILE A 237 -25.21 -4.69 5.60
C ILE A 237 -24.87 -5.44 4.30
N PHE A 238 -23.81 -6.25 4.31
CA PHE A 238 -23.43 -7.07 3.16
C PHE A 238 -24.55 -8.03 2.78
N LEU A 239 -25.03 -8.84 3.74
CA LEU A 239 -26.08 -9.83 3.53
C LEU A 239 -27.40 -9.19 3.07
N SER A 240 -27.79 -8.05 3.65
CA SER A 240 -29.09 -7.42 3.36
C SER A 240 -29.09 -6.51 2.13
N LYS A 241 -27.96 -5.88 1.77
CA LYS A 241 -27.92 -4.83 0.74
C LYS A 241 -26.98 -5.10 -0.43
N ARG A 242 -26.01 -6.01 -0.29
CA ARG A 242 -24.95 -6.20 -1.30
C ARG A 242 -24.77 -7.64 -1.75
N LEU A 243 -25.46 -8.59 -1.12
CA LEU A 243 -25.34 -10.02 -1.42
C LEU A 243 -25.73 -10.35 -2.86
N GLU A 244 -26.86 -9.82 -3.34
CA GLU A 244 -27.33 -10.04 -4.71
C GLU A 244 -26.32 -9.54 -5.74
N SER A 245 -25.84 -8.30 -5.59
CA SER A 245 -24.80 -7.73 -6.48
C SER A 245 -23.48 -8.52 -6.41
N TYR A 246 -23.11 -9.01 -5.23
CA TYR A 246 -21.93 -9.87 -5.08
C TYR A 246 -22.09 -11.20 -5.82
N GLN A 247 -23.25 -11.85 -5.69
CA GLN A 247 -23.55 -13.10 -6.39
C GLN A 247 -23.61 -12.90 -7.91
N GLU A 248 -24.15 -11.77 -8.36
CA GLU A 248 -24.15 -11.39 -9.77
C GLU A 248 -22.71 -11.23 -10.31
N GLN A 249 -21.87 -10.45 -9.61
CA GLN A 249 -20.46 -10.28 -9.95
C GLN A 249 -19.69 -11.61 -9.94
N LEU A 250 -19.99 -12.48 -8.99
CA LEU A 250 -19.39 -13.82 -8.90
C LEU A 250 -19.77 -14.66 -10.10
N ASN A 251 -21.05 -14.70 -10.47
CA ASN A 251 -21.55 -15.46 -11.63
C ASN A 251 -20.97 -14.92 -12.95
N GLN A 252 -20.87 -13.60 -13.08
CA GLN A 252 -20.23 -12.92 -14.22
C GLN A 252 -18.75 -13.34 -14.32
N SER A 253 -18.02 -13.24 -13.22
CA SER A 253 -16.60 -13.62 -13.13
C SER A 253 -16.37 -15.10 -13.43
N LYS A 254 -17.23 -16.00 -12.94
CA LYS A 254 -17.18 -17.44 -13.26
C LYS A 254 -17.46 -17.73 -14.73
N SER A 255 -18.30 -16.94 -15.38
CA SER A 255 -18.63 -17.09 -16.80
C SER A 255 -17.57 -16.51 -17.74
N GLY A 256 -16.53 -15.84 -17.21
CA GLY A 256 -15.56 -15.09 -18.01
C GLY A 256 -16.14 -13.82 -18.64
N VAL A 257 -17.37 -13.45 -18.28
CA VAL A 257 -18.04 -12.23 -18.74
C VAL A 257 -17.69 -11.13 -17.76
N PHE A 258 -16.61 -10.40 -18.04
CA PHE A 258 -16.31 -9.20 -17.28
C PHE A 258 -17.16 -8.06 -17.83
N VAL A 259 -18.06 -7.53 -17.01
CA VAL A 259 -18.66 -6.22 -17.28
C VAL A 259 -17.50 -5.24 -17.22
N ARG A 260 -17.02 -4.83 -18.41
CA ARG A 260 -15.89 -3.92 -18.59
C ARG A 260 -16.03 -2.77 -17.58
N GLY A 261 -15.19 -2.78 -16.55
CA GLY A 261 -15.10 -1.67 -15.63
C GLY A 261 -14.76 -0.43 -16.44
N LYS A 262 -15.25 0.74 -16.01
CA LYS A 262 -14.86 2.01 -16.63
C LYS A 262 -13.34 2.25 -16.57
N ASP A 263 -12.61 1.45 -15.80
CA ASP A 263 -11.25 1.72 -15.36
C ASP A 263 -10.18 0.95 -16.12
N THR A 264 -9.98 1.36 -17.38
CA THR A 264 -8.84 0.94 -18.18
C THR A 264 -7.73 1.98 -18.07
N TYR A 265 -6.66 1.68 -17.34
CA TYR A 265 -5.43 2.47 -17.42
C TYR A 265 -4.80 2.31 -18.82
N PRO A 266 -4.34 3.39 -19.47
CA PRO A 266 -3.58 3.29 -20.72
C PRO A 266 -2.36 2.36 -20.60
N LEU A 267 -1.89 1.78 -21.70
CA LEU A 267 -0.70 0.91 -21.72
C LEU A 267 0.58 1.62 -21.24
N ASN A 268 0.64 2.94 -21.43
CA ASN A 268 1.74 3.79 -20.94
C ASN A 268 1.36 4.56 -19.67
N SER A 269 0.39 4.06 -18.91
CA SER A 269 -0.07 4.75 -17.70
C SER A 269 1.03 4.85 -16.65
N TYR A 270 0.95 5.94 -15.90
CA TYR A 270 1.73 6.19 -14.72
C TYR A 270 1.57 5.09 -13.67
N ALA A 271 0.40 4.45 -13.60
CA ALA A 271 0.15 3.29 -12.73
C ALA A 271 1.14 2.15 -13.02
N ILE A 272 1.34 1.79 -14.28
CA ILE A 272 2.32 0.75 -14.69
C ILE A 272 3.75 1.22 -14.37
N LYS A 273 4.04 2.50 -14.57
CA LYS A 273 5.34 3.09 -14.24
C LYS A 273 5.65 3.01 -12.74
N ILE A 274 4.69 3.27 -11.86
CA ILE A 274 4.88 3.12 -10.41
C ILE A 274 5.19 1.67 -10.05
N ILE A 275 4.42 0.71 -10.57
CA ILE A 275 4.64 -0.72 -10.31
C ILE A 275 6.05 -1.14 -10.76
N LYS A 276 6.47 -0.72 -11.96
CA LYS A 276 7.83 -0.94 -12.46
C LYS A 276 8.89 -0.32 -11.54
N ASN A 277 8.67 0.90 -11.06
CA ASN A 277 9.61 1.57 -10.16
C ASN A 277 9.72 0.85 -8.81
N ILE A 278 8.61 0.33 -8.28
CA ILE A 278 8.57 -0.49 -7.07
C ILE A 278 9.41 -1.76 -7.27
N ASP A 279 9.16 -2.50 -8.35
CA ASP A 279 9.89 -3.72 -8.69
C ASP A 279 11.40 -3.46 -8.79
N SER A 280 11.80 -2.50 -9.63
CA SER A 280 13.21 -2.14 -9.82
C SER A 280 13.89 -1.67 -8.54
N ARG A 281 13.15 -1.00 -7.64
CA ARG A 281 13.69 -0.55 -6.34
C ARG A 281 14.02 -1.72 -5.43
N ILE A 282 13.15 -2.73 -5.36
CA ILE A 282 13.37 -3.92 -4.54
C ILE A 282 14.50 -4.76 -5.13
N ASP A 283 14.46 -5.01 -6.44
CA ASP A 283 15.47 -5.79 -7.15
C ASP A 283 16.89 -5.19 -6.98
N SER A 284 17.01 -3.86 -6.97
CA SER A 284 18.28 -3.16 -6.74
C SER A 284 18.92 -3.41 -5.36
N GLN A 285 18.21 -4.03 -4.41
CA GLN A 285 18.76 -4.38 -3.09
C GLN A 285 19.60 -5.67 -3.11
N ASN A 286 19.77 -6.34 -4.27
CA ASN A 286 20.59 -7.55 -4.52
C ASN A 286 20.26 -8.81 -3.70
N LYS A 287 19.39 -8.72 -2.69
CA LYS A 287 19.01 -9.84 -1.79
C LYS A 287 17.51 -10.01 -1.62
N MET A 288 16.72 -9.12 -2.21
CA MET A 288 15.27 -9.08 -2.06
C MET A 288 14.61 -9.30 -3.40
N GLU A 289 13.53 -10.07 -3.40
CA GLU A 289 12.73 -10.37 -4.56
C GLU A 289 11.31 -9.78 -4.38
N PRO A 290 10.86 -8.93 -5.32
CA PRO A 290 9.46 -8.51 -5.36
C PRO A 290 8.58 -9.65 -5.90
N ILE A 291 7.52 -9.97 -5.18
CA ILE A 291 6.48 -10.89 -5.67
C ILE A 291 5.14 -10.19 -5.61
N PHE A 292 4.54 -9.96 -6.76
CA PHE A 292 3.24 -9.30 -6.83
C PHE A 292 2.13 -10.33 -6.66
N PHE A 293 1.01 -9.91 -6.07
CA PHE A 293 -0.17 -10.75 -6.02
C PHE A 293 -1.46 -9.95 -6.16
N ILE A 294 -2.51 -10.65 -6.59
CA ILE A 294 -3.87 -10.11 -6.67
C ILE A 294 -4.74 -10.90 -5.68
N PRO A 295 -5.33 -10.24 -4.68
CA PRO A 295 -6.14 -10.90 -3.66
C PRO A 295 -7.45 -11.48 -4.25
N PRO A 296 -8.17 -12.37 -3.52
CA PRO A 296 -9.44 -12.95 -3.97
C PRO A 296 -10.59 -11.95 -3.89
N VAL A 297 -10.59 -10.99 -4.83
CA VAL A 297 -11.61 -9.94 -4.98
C VAL A 297 -12.29 -10.05 -6.33
N LEU A 298 -13.57 -9.66 -6.42
CA LEU A 298 -14.36 -9.70 -7.66
C LEU A 298 -14.33 -8.40 -8.45
N ASN A 299 -13.96 -7.29 -7.82
CA ASN A 299 -14.07 -5.94 -8.39
C ASN A 299 -12.83 -5.49 -9.16
N THR A 300 -12.02 -6.42 -9.67
CA THR A 300 -10.82 -6.11 -10.46
C THR A 300 -11.01 -6.60 -11.88
N ASP A 301 -10.99 -5.68 -12.85
CA ASP A 301 -10.83 -6.03 -14.26
C ASP A 301 -9.42 -6.59 -14.42
N PHE A 302 -9.29 -7.91 -14.27
CA PHE A 302 -8.01 -8.60 -14.25
C PHE A 302 -7.18 -8.25 -15.48
N ASP A 303 -7.78 -8.34 -16.67
CA ASP A 303 -7.10 -8.15 -17.95
C ASP A 303 -6.62 -6.71 -18.15
N ASN A 304 -7.30 -5.74 -17.55
CA ASN A 304 -7.01 -4.33 -17.75
C ASN A 304 -6.34 -3.62 -16.57
N SER A 305 -6.15 -4.30 -15.44
CA SER A 305 -5.45 -3.75 -14.27
C SER A 305 -4.00 -3.38 -14.61
N ALA A 306 -3.48 -2.36 -13.91
CA ALA A 306 -2.09 -1.92 -14.10
C ALA A 306 -1.07 -3.03 -13.78
N ILE A 307 -1.37 -3.87 -12.78
CA ILE A 307 -0.50 -4.97 -12.35
C ILE A 307 -0.44 -6.10 -13.40
N THR A 308 -1.57 -6.50 -13.99
CA THR A 308 -1.59 -7.48 -15.07
C THR A 308 -0.91 -6.94 -16.32
N LYS A 309 -1.12 -5.66 -16.65
CA LYS A 309 -0.40 -5.03 -17.77
C LYS A 309 1.10 -4.96 -17.50
N ALA A 310 1.53 -4.65 -16.28
CA ALA A 310 2.95 -4.67 -15.93
C ALA A 310 3.55 -6.07 -16.10
N TYR A 311 2.83 -7.12 -15.67
CA TYR A 311 3.24 -8.51 -15.82
C TYR A 311 3.32 -8.94 -17.31
N ASN A 312 2.27 -8.67 -18.09
CA ASN A 312 2.21 -9.04 -19.50
C ASN A 312 3.27 -8.33 -20.36
N ASN A 313 3.71 -7.13 -19.95
CA ASN A 313 4.81 -6.42 -20.61
C ASN A 313 6.20 -6.82 -20.09
N GLY A 314 6.29 -7.76 -19.15
CA GLY A 314 7.55 -8.23 -18.57
C GLY A 314 8.22 -7.22 -17.65
N TYR A 315 7.48 -6.23 -17.12
CA TYR A 315 8.01 -5.27 -16.14
C TYR A 315 8.09 -5.82 -14.73
N ILE A 316 7.30 -6.85 -14.42
CA ILE A 316 7.38 -7.61 -13.18
C ILE A 316 7.45 -9.09 -13.52
N SER A 317 8.26 -9.84 -12.78
CA SER A 317 8.58 -11.22 -13.13
C SER A 317 7.62 -12.24 -12.51
N ASN A 318 7.09 -11.96 -11.32
CA ASN A 318 6.30 -12.90 -10.53
C ASN A 318 4.96 -12.27 -10.15
N LEU A 319 3.86 -12.94 -10.51
CA LEU A 319 2.50 -12.53 -10.18
C LEU A 319 1.67 -13.75 -9.76
N PHE A 320 1.19 -13.76 -8.51
CA PHE A 320 0.22 -14.76 -8.04
C PHE A 320 -1.19 -14.17 -8.09
N ALA A 321 -2.11 -14.83 -8.80
CA ALA A 321 -3.44 -14.30 -9.07
C ALA A 321 -4.52 -15.15 -8.41
N PHE A 322 -5.02 -14.69 -7.25
CA PHE A 322 -6.06 -15.39 -6.48
C PHE A 322 -7.47 -14.91 -6.82
N ASN A 323 -7.62 -14.01 -7.79
CA ASN A 323 -8.89 -13.44 -8.19
C ASN A 323 -9.68 -14.31 -9.20
N ARG A 324 -9.47 -15.64 -9.19
CA ARG A 324 -10.10 -16.60 -10.12
C ARG A 324 -11.12 -17.48 -9.40
N PRO A 325 -12.43 -17.15 -9.43
CA PRO A 325 -13.44 -17.88 -8.65
C PRO A 325 -13.72 -19.30 -9.13
N ASN A 326 -13.33 -19.67 -10.35
CA ASN A 326 -13.39 -21.06 -10.81
C ASN A 326 -12.23 -21.92 -10.27
N THR A 327 -11.12 -21.29 -9.88
CA THR A 327 -9.93 -21.98 -9.34
C THR A 327 -9.97 -22.04 -7.82
N PHE A 328 -10.34 -20.93 -7.18
CA PHE A 328 -10.33 -20.79 -5.71
C PHE A 328 -11.75 -20.68 -5.17
N THR A 329 -12.63 -21.63 -5.52
CA THR A 329 -14.09 -21.54 -5.32
C THR A 329 -14.51 -21.19 -3.89
N THR A 330 -13.86 -21.79 -2.90
CA THR A 330 -14.14 -21.62 -1.48
C THR A 330 -13.90 -20.18 -1.01
N LEU A 331 -12.88 -19.48 -1.53
CA LEU A 331 -12.58 -18.08 -1.17
C LEU A 331 -13.69 -17.08 -1.54
N TYR A 332 -14.63 -17.51 -2.38
CA TYR A 332 -15.77 -16.71 -2.84
C TYR A 332 -17.10 -17.12 -2.22
N GLU A 333 -17.11 -18.14 -1.36
CA GLU A 333 -18.29 -18.54 -0.61
C GLU A 333 -18.65 -17.46 0.41
N VAL A 334 -19.95 -17.20 0.57
CA VAL A 334 -20.46 -16.06 1.37
C VAL A 334 -20.04 -16.17 2.84
N ASP A 335 -19.91 -17.39 3.36
CA ASP A 335 -19.47 -17.69 4.73
C ASP A 335 -17.95 -17.53 4.93
N ARG A 336 -17.16 -17.29 3.87
CA ARG A 336 -15.75 -16.88 3.93
C ARG A 336 -15.56 -15.37 3.81
N ARG A 337 -16.65 -14.60 3.67
CA ARG A 337 -16.65 -13.15 3.47
C ARG A 337 -17.07 -12.39 4.72
N SER A 338 -16.38 -11.28 5.00
CA SER A 338 -16.89 -10.23 5.88
C SER A 338 -17.77 -9.26 5.09
N ASP A 339 -17.39 -8.98 3.85
CA ASP A 339 -18.16 -8.19 2.89
C ASP A 339 -17.83 -8.59 1.43
N GLY A 340 -18.34 -7.83 0.46
CA GLY A 340 -18.10 -8.10 -0.96
C GLY A 340 -16.62 -8.05 -1.39
N ARG A 341 -15.73 -7.43 -0.61
CA ARG A 341 -14.29 -7.25 -0.91
C ARG A 341 -13.37 -8.00 0.07
N HIS A 342 -13.71 -8.09 1.34
CA HIS A 342 -12.84 -8.63 2.39
C HIS A 342 -13.26 -10.03 2.83
N LEU A 343 -12.25 -10.88 3.05
CA LEU A 343 -12.42 -12.17 3.71
C LEU A 343 -12.67 -11.97 5.21
N ASN A 344 -13.40 -12.91 5.82
CA ASN A 344 -13.42 -13.03 7.28
C ASN A 344 -12.18 -13.80 7.76
N HIS A 345 -12.05 -14.05 9.07
CA HIS A 345 -10.86 -14.71 9.61
C HIS A 345 -10.64 -16.10 9.01
N GLU A 346 -11.69 -16.91 8.90
CA GLU A 346 -11.61 -18.26 8.35
C GLU A 346 -11.20 -18.23 6.86
N GLY A 347 -11.82 -17.36 6.07
CA GLY A 347 -11.44 -17.12 4.67
C GLY A 347 -10.00 -16.64 4.52
N ALA A 348 -9.53 -15.74 5.40
CA ALA A 348 -8.15 -15.25 5.41
C ALA A 348 -7.14 -16.36 5.72
N GLN A 349 -7.45 -17.25 6.69
CA GLN A 349 -6.61 -18.41 6.97
C GLN A 349 -6.55 -19.35 5.77
N GLU A 350 -7.68 -19.65 5.14
CA GLU A 350 -7.75 -20.51 3.95
C GLU A 350 -6.96 -19.92 2.78
N PHE A 351 -7.20 -18.65 2.46
CA PHE A 351 -6.44 -17.90 1.45
C PHE A 351 -4.93 -17.97 1.74
N THR A 352 -4.53 -17.77 2.99
CA THR A 352 -3.11 -17.79 3.36
C THR A 352 -2.46 -19.16 3.18
N ARG A 353 -3.19 -20.27 3.45
CA ARG A 353 -2.67 -21.63 3.19
C ARG A 353 -2.45 -21.86 1.70
N ILE A 354 -3.40 -21.44 0.86
CA ILE A 354 -3.31 -21.54 -0.60
C ILE A 354 -2.12 -20.70 -1.10
N PHE A 355 -1.99 -19.47 -0.62
CA PHE A 355 -0.88 -18.58 -0.97
C PHE A 355 0.48 -19.21 -0.58
N ALA A 356 0.63 -19.69 0.66
CA ALA A 356 1.86 -20.34 1.09
C ALA A 356 2.20 -21.59 0.26
N ALA A 357 1.19 -22.38 -0.14
CA ALA A 357 1.40 -23.54 -1.01
C ALA A 357 1.91 -23.12 -2.40
N GLU A 358 1.33 -22.09 -3.01
CA GLU A 358 1.77 -21.55 -4.31
C GLU A 358 3.22 -21.02 -4.21
N PHE A 359 3.54 -20.31 -3.14
CA PHE A 359 4.90 -19.82 -2.90
C PHE A 359 5.91 -20.96 -2.67
N SER A 360 5.53 -22.01 -1.94
CA SER A 360 6.37 -23.20 -1.76
C SER A 360 6.70 -23.87 -3.10
N GLN A 361 5.71 -24.00 -3.99
CA GLN A 361 5.91 -24.52 -5.34
C GLN A 361 6.83 -23.63 -6.17
N TYR A 362 6.66 -22.31 -6.08
CA TYR A 362 7.54 -21.32 -6.69
C TYR A 362 9.00 -21.54 -6.27
N LEU A 363 9.28 -21.61 -4.96
CA LEU A 363 10.63 -21.83 -4.45
C LEU A 363 11.24 -23.16 -4.91
N ASN A 364 10.45 -24.22 -5.03
CA ASN A 364 10.95 -25.50 -5.51
C ASN A 364 11.30 -25.46 -7.01
N SER A 365 10.50 -24.75 -7.80
CA SER A 365 10.71 -24.58 -9.25
C SER A 365 11.93 -23.71 -9.55
N SER A 366 12.11 -22.61 -8.82
CA SER A 366 13.30 -21.74 -8.92
C SER A 366 14.59 -22.45 -8.52
N ASN A 367 14.53 -23.34 -7.53
CA ASN A 367 15.70 -24.16 -7.18
C ASN A 367 16.05 -25.20 -8.25
N GLN A 368 15.05 -25.82 -8.90
CA GLN A 368 15.29 -26.78 -9.99
C GLN A 368 15.87 -26.13 -11.24
N SER A 369 15.44 -24.90 -11.57
CA SER A 369 16.01 -24.16 -12.71
C SER A 369 17.48 -23.76 -12.47
N LEU A 370 17.85 -23.45 -11.23
CA LEU A 370 19.24 -23.18 -10.84
C LEU A 370 20.12 -24.45 -10.87
N VAL A 371 19.61 -25.57 -10.35
CA VAL A 371 20.33 -26.86 -10.37
C VAL A 371 20.57 -27.33 -11.81
N SER A 372 19.55 -27.32 -12.67
CA SER A 372 19.68 -27.72 -14.09
C SER A 372 20.66 -26.82 -14.86
N ARG A 373 20.65 -25.51 -14.61
CA ARG A 373 21.62 -24.57 -15.20
C ARG A 373 23.06 -24.84 -14.73
N SER A 374 23.26 -25.16 -13.45
CA SER A 374 24.58 -25.50 -12.90
C SER A 374 25.14 -26.83 -13.44
N GLN A 375 24.27 -27.82 -13.64
CA GLN A 375 24.64 -29.12 -14.22
C GLN A 375 24.99 -29.01 -15.71
N SER A 376 24.24 -28.19 -16.46
CA SER A 376 24.55 -27.85 -17.87
C SER A 376 25.92 -27.18 -18.03
N ILE A 377 26.28 -26.27 -17.11
CA ILE A 377 27.59 -25.61 -17.11
C ILE A 377 28.70 -26.62 -16.78
N LYS A 378 28.53 -27.47 -15.75
CA LYS A 378 29.52 -28.51 -15.42
C LYS A 378 29.72 -29.51 -16.56
N ALA A 379 28.66 -29.92 -17.25
CA ALA A 379 28.75 -30.83 -18.40
C ALA A 379 29.48 -30.20 -19.61
N LYS A 380 29.37 -28.88 -19.80
CA LYS A 380 30.15 -28.16 -20.82
C LYS A 380 31.65 -28.11 -20.49
N PHE A 381 32.01 -28.02 -19.22
CA PHE A 381 33.42 -27.99 -18.80
C PHE A 381 34.06 -29.37 -18.71
N SER A 382 33.30 -30.45 -18.46
CA SER A 382 33.83 -31.82 -18.49
C SER A 382 34.08 -32.38 -19.90
N ASN A 383 33.48 -31.77 -20.93
CA ASN A 383 33.68 -32.16 -22.34
C ASN A 383 34.79 -31.34 -23.03
N GLN A 384 35.54 -30.52 -22.29
CA GLN A 384 36.68 -29.72 -22.78
C GLN A 384 38.03 -30.14 -22.15
N THR A 385 38.05 -31.24 -21.41
CA THR A 385 39.24 -31.96 -20.93
C THR A 385 39.20 -33.36 -21.50
#